data_AF-A0A920AAE6-F1
#
_entry.id   AF-A0A920AAE6-F1
#
_cell.length_a   1.000
_cell.length_b   1.000
_cell.length_c   1.000
_cell.angle_alpha   90.00
_cell.angle_beta   90.00
_cell.angle_gamma   90.00
#
_symmetry.space_group_name_H-M   'P 1'
#
loop_
_entity.id
_entity.type
_entity.pdbx_description
1 polymer ?
#
loop_
_entity_poly.entity_id
_entity_poly.type
_entity_poly.pdbx_seq_one_letter_code
_entity_poly.pdbx_strand_id
1 'polypeptide(L)'
;MKIQEIEKAQKKWGKGIVKIGELKDSLKECRMFTIDFINKMYDYENGIVQFKPTKASDSQFRGDVKAALSYFIGSDSDFSEDKGFALNPWVKVDFENNSINIINDIAIAMGNYFLQTMMVEKQS
;
A
#
# COMPACT_ATOMS: atom_id res chain seq x y z
N MET A 1 -8.62 5.95 -20.77
CA MET A 1 -8.83 5.31 -19.45
C MET A 1 -10.29 5.46 -19.03
N LYS A 2 -10.85 4.49 -18.30
CA LYS A 2 -12.22 4.52 -17.75
C LYS A 2 -12.21 4.53 -16.22
N ILE A 3 -13.21 5.12 -15.58
CA ILE A 3 -13.35 5.15 -14.11
C ILE A 3 -13.25 3.75 -13.49
N GLN A 4 -13.86 2.75 -14.14
CA GLN A 4 -13.81 1.35 -13.73
C GLN A 4 -12.39 0.79 -13.63
N GLU A 5 -11.44 1.29 -14.44
CA GLU A 5 -10.04 0.86 -14.39
C GLU A 5 -9.35 1.40 -13.13
N ILE A 6 -9.70 2.61 -12.71
CA ILE A 6 -9.22 3.28 -11.50
C ILE A 6 -9.75 2.56 -10.26
N GLU A 7 -11.06 2.29 -10.22
CA GLU A 7 -11.70 1.53 -9.14
C GLU A 7 -11.11 0.11 -9.04
N LYS A 8 -10.82 -0.52 -10.19
CA LYS A 8 -10.16 -1.82 -10.25
C LYS A 8 -8.72 -1.75 -9.70
N ALA A 9 -7.97 -0.68 -10.01
CA ALA A 9 -6.63 -0.46 -9.45
C ALA A 9 -6.68 -0.24 -7.94
N GLN A 10 -7.58 0.60 -7.44
CA GLN A 10 -7.82 0.81 -6.01
C GLN A 10 -8.18 -0.51 -5.28
N LYS A 11 -9.11 -1.29 -5.85
CA LYS A 11 -9.48 -2.61 -5.31
C LYS A 11 -8.32 -3.60 -5.31
N LYS A 12 -7.49 -3.60 -6.36
CA LYS A 12 -6.27 -4.43 -6.41
C LYS A 12 -5.28 -4.01 -5.33
N TRP A 13 -5.06 -2.71 -5.16
CA TRP A 13 -4.20 -2.16 -4.10
C TRP A 13 -4.67 -2.64 -2.73
N GLY A 14 -5.94 -2.41 -2.41
CA GLY A 14 -6.54 -2.81 -1.14
C GLY A 14 -6.44 -4.31 -0.85
N LYS A 15 -6.71 -5.16 -1.85
CA LYS A 15 -6.52 -6.61 -1.74
C LYS A 15 -5.07 -7.01 -1.50
N GLY A 16 -4.12 -6.31 -2.12
CA GLY A 16 -2.70 -6.55 -1.91
C GLY A 16 -2.29 -6.25 -0.47
N ILE A 17 -2.76 -5.14 0.10
CA ILE A 17 -2.50 -4.80 1.52
C ILE A 17 -3.02 -5.89 2.46
N VAL A 18 -4.27 -6.33 2.29
CA VAL A 18 -4.84 -7.43 3.08
C VAL A 18 -4.01 -8.70 2.92
N LYS A 19 -3.63 -9.04 1.68
CA LYS A 19 -2.86 -10.26 1.40
C LYS A 19 -1.46 -10.26 2.03
N ILE A 20 -0.79 -9.11 2.07
CA ILE A 20 0.50 -8.98 2.77
C ILE A 20 0.33 -9.31 4.26
N GLY A 21 -0.72 -8.76 4.90
CA GLY A 21 -1.04 -9.02 6.31
C GLY A 21 -1.37 -10.48 6.60
N GLU A 22 -2.09 -11.16 5.70
CA GLU A 22 -2.36 -12.61 5.79
C GLU A 22 -1.08 -13.46 5.75
N LEU A 23 -0.04 -12.98 5.06
CA LEU A 23 1.22 -13.70 4.88
C LEU A 23 2.25 -13.39 5.97
N LYS A 24 1.94 -12.53 6.96
CA LYS A 24 2.91 -12.01 7.94
C LYS A 24 3.72 -13.09 8.68
N ASP A 25 3.12 -14.27 8.91
CA ASP A 25 3.73 -15.39 9.64
C ASP A 25 4.65 -16.25 8.73
N SER A 26 4.59 -16.01 7.41
CA SER A 26 5.38 -16.67 6.38
C SER A 26 6.34 -15.67 5.74
N LEU A 27 7.43 -15.34 6.43
CA LEU A 27 8.34 -14.22 6.07
C LEU A 27 8.81 -14.24 4.62
N LYS A 28 9.17 -15.41 4.08
CA LYS A 28 9.66 -15.55 2.71
C LYS A 28 8.56 -15.24 1.70
N GLU A 29 7.39 -15.85 1.88
CA GLU A 29 6.21 -15.66 1.04
C GLU A 29 5.70 -14.22 1.12
N CYS A 30 5.65 -13.63 2.31
CA CYS A 30 5.29 -12.24 2.55
C CYS A 30 6.22 -11.29 1.79
N ARG A 31 7.55 -11.48 1.91
CA ARG A 31 8.53 -10.64 1.22
C ARG A 31 8.41 -10.78 -0.31
N MET A 32 8.33 -12.01 -0.82
CA MET A 32 8.21 -12.25 -2.26
C MET A 32 6.92 -11.65 -2.83
N PHE A 33 5.79 -11.86 -2.15
CA PHE A 33 4.52 -11.27 -2.55
C PHE A 33 4.55 -9.74 -2.49
N THR A 34 5.16 -9.15 -1.46
CA THR A 34 5.23 -7.69 -1.31
C THR A 34 6.08 -7.05 -2.42
N ILE A 35 7.20 -7.67 -2.81
CA ILE A 35 8.02 -7.21 -3.92
C ILE A 35 7.22 -7.25 -5.23
N ASP A 36 6.55 -8.36 -5.52
CA ASP A 36 5.69 -8.50 -6.70
C ASP A 36 4.54 -7.49 -6.71
N PHE A 37 3.91 -7.27 -5.56
CA PHE A 37 2.88 -6.25 -5.37
C PHE A 37 3.40 -4.84 -5.67
N ILE A 38 4.58 -4.48 -5.13
CA ILE A 38 5.20 -3.18 -5.35
C ILE A 38 5.47 -2.98 -6.85
N ASN A 39 6.14 -3.92 -7.51
CA ASN A 39 6.48 -3.81 -8.93
C ASN A 39 5.24 -3.73 -9.84
N LYS A 40 4.12 -4.33 -9.43
CA LYS A 40 2.86 -4.28 -10.19
C LYS A 40 2.06 -3.00 -9.98
N MET A 41 2.16 -2.39 -8.80
CA MET A 41 1.32 -1.26 -8.40
C MET A 41 2.04 0.09 -8.47
N TYR A 42 3.37 0.08 -8.50
CA TYR A 42 4.21 1.27 -8.53
C TYR A 42 5.25 1.13 -9.65
N ASP A 43 5.24 2.09 -10.56
CA ASP A 43 6.09 2.06 -11.76
C ASP A 43 7.51 2.58 -11.48
N TYR A 44 8.23 1.87 -10.62
CA TYR A 44 9.64 2.16 -10.32
C TYR A 44 10.58 1.83 -11.50
N GLU A 45 10.10 1.11 -12.51
CA GLU A 45 10.89 0.75 -13.70
C GLU A 45 10.94 1.89 -14.72
N ASN A 46 9.82 2.59 -14.96
CA ASN A 46 9.72 3.57 -16.04
C ASN A 46 9.68 5.03 -15.55
N GLY A 47 9.69 5.29 -14.25
CA GLY A 47 9.62 6.66 -13.74
C GLY A 47 10.01 6.85 -12.28
N ILE A 48 9.99 8.11 -11.85
CA ILE A 48 10.23 8.50 -10.47
C ILE A 48 8.88 8.48 -9.73
N VAL A 49 8.70 7.45 -8.90
CA VAL A 49 7.49 7.32 -8.07
C VAL A 49 7.51 8.34 -6.93
N GLN A 50 6.45 9.14 -6.84
CA GLN A 50 6.27 10.17 -5.80
C GLN A 50 5.57 9.58 -4.57
N PHE A 51 6.28 8.76 -3.79
CA PHE A 51 5.70 8.08 -2.63
C PHE A 51 6.14 8.73 -1.30
N LYS A 52 5.21 9.46 -0.68
CA LYS A 52 5.29 9.93 0.71
C LYS A 52 4.26 9.17 1.56
N PRO A 53 4.67 8.15 2.34
CA PRO A 53 3.75 7.41 3.21
C PRO A 53 3.21 8.24 4.38
N THR A 54 2.10 7.79 4.98
CA THR A 54 1.41 8.50 6.06
C THR A 54 2.07 8.37 7.43
N LYS A 55 2.91 7.35 7.65
CA LYS A 55 3.53 7.03 8.96
C LYS A 55 5.06 7.26 9.01
N ALA A 56 5.63 8.01 8.07
CA ALA A 56 7.06 8.30 8.06
C ALA A 56 7.34 9.78 8.35
N SER A 57 8.07 10.06 9.42
CA SER A 57 8.46 11.40 9.84
C SER A 57 9.93 11.71 9.56
N ASP A 58 10.81 10.72 9.71
CA ASP A 58 12.26 10.92 9.71
C ASP A 58 12.80 10.84 8.28
N SER A 59 12.63 9.69 7.64
CA SER A 59 12.85 9.51 6.21
C SER A 59 11.49 9.64 5.54
N GLN A 60 11.17 10.77 4.91
CA GLN A 60 9.77 11.03 4.51
C GLN A 60 9.33 10.39 3.19
N PHE A 61 10.26 9.93 2.36
CA PHE A 61 9.98 9.47 1.00
C PHE A 61 10.44 8.03 0.79
N ARG A 62 9.78 7.31 -0.13
CA ARG A 62 10.08 5.93 -0.52
C ARG A 62 10.25 5.87 -2.04
N GLY A 63 11.36 6.41 -2.53
CA GLY A 63 11.60 6.63 -3.96
C GLY A 63 12.05 5.39 -4.75
N ASP A 64 12.29 4.27 -4.09
CA ASP A 64 12.67 3.00 -4.72
C ASP A 64 11.97 1.80 -4.08
N VAL A 65 12.14 0.63 -4.70
CA VAL A 65 11.53 -0.63 -4.26
C VAL A 65 11.99 -1.03 -2.85
N LYS A 66 13.26 -0.80 -2.48
CA LYS A 66 13.79 -1.15 -1.15
C LYS A 66 13.09 -0.34 -0.07
N ALA A 67 13.01 0.97 -0.27
CA ALA A 67 12.33 1.87 0.63
C ALA A 67 10.84 1.50 0.74
N ALA A 68 10.14 1.34 -0.38
CA ALA A 68 8.72 0.97 -0.37
C ALA A 68 8.47 -0.37 0.35
N LEU A 69 9.36 -1.35 0.15
CA LEU A 69 9.33 -2.62 0.84
C LEU A 69 9.46 -2.46 2.35
N SER A 70 10.41 -1.63 2.81
CA SER A 70 10.52 -1.27 4.22
C SER A 70 9.22 -0.67 4.74
N TYR A 71 8.61 0.28 4.03
CA TYR A 71 7.36 0.86 4.51
C TYR A 71 6.24 -0.18 4.70
N PHE A 72 6.08 -1.10 3.74
CA PHE A 72 5.01 -2.10 3.79
C PHE A 72 5.25 -3.20 4.82
N ILE A 73 6.47 -3.71 4.98
CA ILE A 73 6.77 -4.88 5.82
C ILE A 73 7.92 -4.70 6.83
N GLY A 74 8.48 -3.50 6.93
CA GLY A 74 9.55 -3.13 7.86
C GLY A 74 10.88 -3.86 7.59
N SER A 75 11.65 -4.04 8.66
CA SER A 75 12.89 -4.83 8.71
C SER A 75 14.04 -4.29 7.85
N ASP A 76 14.10 -2.98 7.62
CA ASP A 76 15.24 -2.31 6.99
C ASP A 76 15.86 -1.30 7.97
N SER A 77 17.18 -1.41 8.20
CA SER A 77 17.90 -0.55 9.14
C SER A 77 17.97 0.90 8.69
N ASP A 78 17.89 1.16 7.38
CA ASP A 78 17.93 2.51 6.82
C ASP A 78 16.61 3.26 7.06
N PHE A 79 15.56 2.54 7.45
CA PHE A 79 14.22 3.05 7.73
C PHE A 79 13.67 2.46 9.02
N SER A 80 14.40 2.62 10.13
CA SER A 80 14.06 2.02 11.43
C SER A 80 12.68 2.42 12.00
N GLU A 81 12.08 3.52 11.52
CA GLU A 81 10.72 3.93 11.86
C GLU A 81 9.63 3.03 11.25
N ASP A 82 9.95 2.32 10.16
CA ASP A 82 9.01 1.48 9.43
C ASP A 82 8.73 0.17 10.17
N LYS A 83 7.56 0.10 10.79
CA LYS A 83 7.08 -1.10 11.52
C LYS A 83 6.28 -2.08 10.66
N GLY A 84 6.24 -1.87 9.34
CA GLY A 84 5.43 -2.63 8.40
C GLY A 84 3.95 -2.24 8.41
N PHE A 85 3.59 -1.24 7.60
CA PHE A 85 2.21 -0.75 7.48
C PHE A 85 1.20 -1.87 7.12
N ALA A 86 1.58 -2.76 6.21
CA ALA A 86 0.71 -3.81 5.70
C ALA A 86 0.74 -5.10 6.54
N LEU A 87 1.62 -5.20 7.55
CA LEU A 87 1.63 -6.32 8.51
C LEU A 87 0.55 -6.20 9.60
N ASN A 88 -0.07 -5.03 9.72
CA ASN A 88 -1.26 -4.87 10.56
C ASN A 88 -2.39 -5.79 10.03
N PRO A 89 -3.27 -6.30 10.90
CA PRO A 89 -4.30 -7.29 10.55
C PRO A 89 -5.50 -6.64 9.83
N TRP A 90 -5.23 -5.95 8.73
CA TRP A 90 -6.26 -5.37 7.88
C TRP A 90 -7.04 -6.49 7.19
N VAL A 91 -8.36 -6.46 7.33
CA VAL A 91 -9.26 -7.40 6.65
C VAL A 91 -9.93 -6.78 5.43
N LYS A 92 -9.96 -5.45 5.35
CA LYS A 92 -10.57 -4.71 4.25
C LYS A 92 -9.95 -3.34 4.07
N VAL A 93 -9.88 -2.91 2.82
CA VAL A 93 -9.59 -1.53 2.42
C VAL A 93 -10.69 -1.07 1.49
N ASP A 94 -11.43 -0.04 1.90
CA ASP A 94 -12.48 0.59 1.09
C ASP A 94 -12.03 1.97 0.64
N PHE A 95 -12.37 2.37 -0.59
CA PHE A 95 -12.04 3.67 -1.15
C PHE A 95 -13.29 4.51 -1.33
N GLU A 96 -13.19 5.79 -1.01
CA GLU A 96 -14.20 6.81 -1.28
C GLU A 96 -13.55 7.94 -2.07
N ASN A 97 -13.84 8.01 -3.37
CA ASN A 97 -13.29 9.03 -4.25
C ASN A 97 -14.06 10.34 -4.09
N ASN A 98 -13.36 11.42 -3.73
CA ASN A 98 -13.90 12.78 -3.76
C ASN A 98 -13.91 13.33 -5.20
N SER A 99 -12.86 13.04 -5.96
CA SER A 99 -12.77 13.45 -7.38
C SER A 99 -11.89 12.51 -8.18
N ILE A 100 -12.18 12.41 -9.48
CA ILE A 100 -11.38 11.69 -10.46
C ILE A 100 -11.23 12.57 -11.70
N ASN A 101 -9.99 12.91 -12.05
CA ASN A 101 -9.66 13.62 -13.28
C ASN A 101 -8.98 12.66 -14.24
N ILE A 102 -9.44 12.62 -15.49
CA ILE A 102 -8.81 11.85 -16.58
C ILE A 102 -8.30 12.86 -17.60
N ILE A 103 -6.98 12.87 -17.81
CA ILE A 103 -6.29 13.78 -18.73
C ILE A 103 -5.50 12.89 -19.70
N ASN A 104 -5.96 12.80 -20.94
CA ASN A 104 -5.42 11.87 -21.94
C ASN A 104 -5.41 10.41 -21.44
N ASP A 105 -4.21 9.88 -21.21
CA ASP A 105 -3.89 8.54 -20.74
C ASP A 105 -3.50 8.49 -19.26
N ILE A 106 -3.65 9.60 -18.53
CA ILE A 106 -3.40 9.69 -17.08
C ILE A 106 -4.74 9.85 -16.35
N ALA A 107 -4.89 9.14 -15.23
CA ALA A 107 -5.96 9.42 -14.28
C ALA A 107 -5.42 9.76 -12.89
N ILE A 108 -6.04 10.74 -12.26
CA ILE A 108 -5.71 11.22 -10.92
C ILE A 108 -6.97 11.07 -10.08
N ALA A 109 -6.92 10.21 -9.07
CA ALA A 109 -8.00 10.01 -8.12
C ALA A 109 -7.60 10.56 -6.74
N MET A 110 -8.49 11.35 -6.14
CA MET A 110 -8.29 11.93 -4.82
C MET A 110 -9.50 11.61 -3.95
N GLY A 111 -9.25 11.24 -2.70
CA GLY A 111 -10.30 10.85 -1.76
C GLY A 111 -9.72 10.19 -0.51
N ASN A 112 -10.57 9.48 0.21
CA ASN A 112 -10.21 8.75 1.41
C ASN A 112 -10.13 7.25 1.14
N TYR A 113 -9.35 6.55 1.96
CA TYR A 113 -9.42 5.11 2.07
C TYR A 113 -9.51 4.70 3.54
N PHE A 114 -10.30 3.66 3.81
CA PHE A 114 -10.61 3.20 5.14
C PHE A 114 -10.04 1.80 5.35
N LEU A 115 -9.24 1.66 6.40
CA LEU A 115 -8.66 0.39 6.82
C LEU A 115 -9.54 -0.22 7.91
N GLN A 116 -9.93 -1.48 7.76
CA GLN A 116 -10.72 -2.20 8.76
C GLN A 116 -9.91 -3.35 9.34
N THR A 117 -9.99 -3.53 10.65
CA THR A 117 -9.53 -4.73 11.38
C THR A 117 -10.75 -5.50 11.88
N MET A 118 -10.55 -6.75 12.28
CA MET A 118 -11.58 -7.45 13.06
C MET A 118 -11.86 -6.68 14.35
N MET A 119 -13.14 -6.49 14.69
CA MET A 119 -13.53 -5.99 16.01
C MET A 119 -13.04 -7.01 17.04
N VAL A 120 -12.17 -6.58 17.97
CA VAL A 120 -11.93 -7.34 19.19
C VAL A 120 -13.00 -6.88 20.16
N GLU A 121 -13.99 -7.72 20.46
CA GLU A 121 -14.85 -7.49 21.62
C GLU A 121 -13.94 -7.42 22.85
N LYS A 122 -13.79 -6.21 23.42
CA LYS A 122 -13.27 -6.08 24.77
C LYS A 122 -14.32 -6.73 25.68
N GLN A 123 -14.07 -7.95 26.12
CA GLN A 123 -14.75 -8.48 27.30
C GLN A 123 -14.42 -7.55 28.47
N SER A 124 -15.42 -6.76 28.86
CA SER A 124 -15.50 -5.99 30.09
C SER A 124 -15.69 -6.90 31.30
#